data_AF-A0A9W6QTN6-F1
#
_entry.id   AF-A0A9W6QTN6-F1
#
_cell.length_a   1.000
_cell.length_b   1.000
_cell.length_c   1.000
_cell.angle_alpha   90.00
_cell.angle_beta   90.00
_cell.angle_gamma   90.00
#
_symmetry.space_group_name_H-M   'P 1'
#
loop_
_entity.id
_entity.type
_entity.pdbx_description
1 polymer ?
#
loop_
_entity_poly.entity_id
_entity_poly.type
_entity_poly.pdbx_seq_one_letter_code
_entity_poly.pdbx_strand_id
1 'polypeptide(L)'
;MDQGELAGAGTSDCRWTKTPTNGAGGATFGVTVRPEQGLRDIDPNGGVLTPTTAGAGRQAVLLKNSRGGISCMGPVAVGSGRVDIEARTLSGTTEEMCAIVNKIDDFVEPRLPAS
;
A
#
# COMPACT_ATOMS: atom_id res chain seq x y z
N MET A 1 -15.66 12.01 7.00
CA MET A 1 -14.71 11.75 5.89
C MET A 1 -13.55 12.68 6.15
N ASP A 2 -12.41 12.16 6.58
CA ASP A 2 -11.22 13.01 6.79
C ASP A 2 -10.67 13.39 5.41
N GLN A 3 -10.40 14.67 5.17
CA GLN A 3 -9.97 15.20 3.87
C GLN A 3 -8.50 14.85 3.53
N GLY A 4 -7.98 13.76 4.11
CA GLY A 4 -6.60 13.33 3.92
C GLY A 4 -5.60 14.21 4.65
N GLU A 5 -5.84 14.55 5.92
CA GLU A 5 -4.88 15.32 6.73
C GLU A 5 -4.35 14.57 7.95
N LEU A 6 -4.92 13.42 8.34
CA LEU A 6 -4.41 12.61 9.44
C LEU A 6 -2.99 12.07 9.24
N ALA A 7 -2.38 12.25 8.05
CA ALA A 7 -1.00 11.86 7.77
C ALA A 7 -0.11 12.98 7.17
N GLY A 8 -0.53 14.23 7.31
CA GLY A 8 0.19 15.39 6.76
C GLY A 8 -0.55 16.03 5.58
N ALA A 9 -0.18 17.26 5.26
CA ALA A 9 -0.85 18.07 4.26
C ALA A 9 -0.78 17.41 2.87
N GLY A 10 -1.92 17.42 2.16
CA GLY A 10 -2.00 16.83 0.82
C GLY A 10 -1.97 15.31 0.78
N THR A 11 -2.19 14.62 1.91
CA THR A 11 -2.45 13.18 1.87
C THR A 11 -3.75 12.92 1.13
N SER A 12 -3.80 11.85 0.34
CA SER A 12 -5.03 11.43 -0.35
C SER A 12 -5.15 9.92 -0.24
N ASP A 13 -6.33 9.42 0.13
CA ASP A 13 -6.59 7.99 0.37
C ASP A 13 -7.75 7.52 -0.51
N CYS A 14 -7.43 6.65 -1.47
CA CYS A 14 -8.39 5.99 -2.33
C CYS A 14 -8.49 4.52 -1.94
N ARG A 15 -9.69 4.05 -1.59
CA ARG A 15 -9.95 2.64 -1.24
C ARG A 15 -11.10 2.05 -2.04
N TRP A 16 -10.93 0.78 -2.37
CA TRP A 16 -11.95 -0.07 -2.97
C TRP A 16 -12.11 -1.31 -2.11
N THR A 17 -13.35 -1.58 -1.70
CA THR A 17 -13.69 -2.71 -0.85
C THR A 17 -14.74 -3.56 -1.53
N LYS A 18 -14.44 -4.85 -1.65
CA LYS A 18 -15.44 -5.89 -1.89
C LYS A 18 -15.82 -6.48 -0.54
N THR A 19 -17.07 -6.33 -0.14
CA THR A 19 -17.60 -6.91 1.10
C THR A 19 -17.69 -8.44 0.97
N PRO A 20 -17.39 -9.21 2.03
CA PRO A 20 -17.63 -10.65 2.06
C PRO A 20 -19.09 -10.98 1.79
N THR A 21 -19.37 -12.14 1.21
CA THR A 21 -20.73 -12.70 1.11
C THR A 21 -20.74 -14.06 1.78
N ASN A 22 -21.65 -14.28 2.73
CA ASN A 22 -21.76 -15.53 3.51
C ASN A 22 -20.45 -15.98 4.17
N GLY A 23 -19.67 -15.04 4.70
CA GLY A 23 -18.39 -15.34 5.38
C GLY A 23 -17.25 -15.77 4.43
N ALA A 24 -17.48 -15.77 3.13
CA ALA A 24 -16.47 -16.10 2.12
C ALA A 24 -16.04 -14.87 1.32
N GLY A 25 -14.73 -14.77 1.11
CA GLY A 25 -14.11 -13.72 0.33
C GLY A 25 -14.17 -12.34 0.99
N GLY A 26 -14.01 -11.33 0.15
CA GLY A 26 -13.92 -9.94 0.57
C GLY A 26 -12.48 -9.47 0.66
N ALA A 27 -12.18 -8.37 -0.03
CA ALA A 27 -10.85 -7.79 -0.09
C ALA A 27 -10.98 -6.28 -0.11
N THR A 28 -10.02 -5.61 0.48
CA THR A 28 -9.85 -4.16 0.36
C THR A 28 -8.49 -3.90 -0.22
N PHE A 29 -8.42 -3.07 -1.24
CA PHE A 29 -7.17 -2.50 -1.71
C PHE A 29 -7.29 -0.98 -1.78
N GLY A 30 -6.15 -0.31 -1.72
CA GLY A 30 -6.11 1.14 -1.73
C GLY A 30 -4.78 1.70 -2.18
N VAL A 31 -4.82 2.98 -2.53
CA VAL A 31 -3.67 3.80 -2.86
C VAL A 31 -3.72 5.03 -1.98
N THR A 32 -2.68 5.26 -1.19
CA THR A 32 -2.54 6.46 -0.36
C THR A 32 -1.32 7.26 -0.79
N VAL A 33 -1.52 8.51 -1.20
CA VAL A 33 -0.44 9.46 -1.49
C VAL A 33 -0.04 10.16 -0.20
N ARG A 34 1.26 10.19 0.12
CA ARG A 34 1.81 10.80 1.35
C ARG A 34 3.00 11.69 1.00
N PRO A 35 2.77 12.98 0.70
CA PRO A 35 3.81 13.88 0.19
C PRO A 35 4.95 14.16 1.19
N GLU A 36 4.62 14.14 2.49
CA GLU A 36 5.55 14.54 3.57
C GLU A 36 6.19 13.35 4.30
N GLN A 37 5.85 12.11 3.90
CA GLN A 37 6.33 10.91 4.58
C GLN A 37 7.08 10.01 3.60
N GLY A 38 8.38 9.81 3.81
CA GLY A 38 9.21 8.93 3.00
C GLY A 38 9.12 7.47 3.46
N LEU A 39 9.91 6.60 2.82
CA LEU A 39 9.96 5.16 3.14
C LEU A 39 10.50 4.88 4.55
N ARG A 40 11.32 5.78 5.11
CA ARG A 40 11.85 5.66 6.49
C ARG A 40 10.80 5.88 7.58
N ASP A 41 9.69 6.52 7.23
CA ASP A 41 8.62 6.89 8.16
C ASP A 41 7.56 5.77 8.28
N ILE A 42 7.82 4.61 7.69
CA ILE A 42 6.93 3.45 7.74
C ILE A 42 7.17 2.69 9.04
N ASP A 43 6.12 2.60 9.86
CA ASP A 43 6.08 1.72 11.02
C ASP A 43 5.51 0.34 10.62
N PRO A 44 6.30 -0.74 10.72
CA PRO A 44 5.86 -2.09 10.35
C PRO A 44 4.65 -2.59 11.14
N ASN A 45 4.40 -2.06 12.36
CA ASN A 45 3.29 -2.48 13.22
C ASN A 45 3.19 -4.02 13.38
N GLY A 46 4.33 -4.65 13.71
CA GLY A 46 4.45 -6.10 13.84
C GLY A 46 4.56 -6.89 12.52
N GLY A 47 4.52 -6.21 11.37
CA GLY A 47 4.80 -6.80 10.07
C GLY A 47 6.29 -6.91 9.74
N VAL A 48 6.59 -7.48 8.57
CA VAL A 48 7.96 -7.62 8.04
C VAL A 48 8.15 -6.63 6.89
N LEU A 49 9.08 -5.70 7.07
CA LEU A 49 9.48 -4.73 6.06
C LEU A 49 10.68 -5.26 5.27
N THR A 50 10.58 -5.33 3.95
CA THR A 50 11.66 -5.80 3.07
C THR A 50 11.93 -4.74 1.99
N PRO A 51 13.16 -4.21 1.87
CA PRO A 51 13.53 -3.32 0.76
C PRO A 51 13.35 -4.00 -0.59
N THR A 52 12.88 -3.26 -1.59
CA THR A 52 12.67 -3.77 -2.95
C THR A 52 12.70 -2.63 -3.97
N THR A 53 12.34 -2.96 -5.20
CA THR A 53 12.25 -2.02 -6.32
C THR A 53 10.87 -2.18 -6.97
N ALA A 54 10.19 -1.07 -7.22
CA ALA A 54 8.91 -1.02 -7.93
C ALA A 54 9.07 -1.35 -9.43
N GLY A 55 7.94 -1.55 -10.12
CA GLY A 55 7.90 -2.01 -11.52
C GLY A 55 8.83 -1.28 -12.50
N ALA A 56 8.89 0.05 -12.50
CA ALA A 56 9.78 0.85 -13.35
C ALA A 56 11.03 1.38 -12.64
N GLY A 57 11.46 0.75 -11.55
CA GLY A 57 12.79 0.96 -10.98
C GLY A 57 12.86 1.91 -9.78
N ARG A 58 11.73 2.46 -9.31
CA ARG A 58 11.73 3.30 -8.10
C ARG A 58 12.07 2.49 -6.85
N GLN A 59 12.72 3.16 -5.89
CA GLN A 59 12.93 2.58 -4.57
C GLN A 59 11.58 2.30 -3.92
N ALA A 60 11.41 1.09 -3.40
CA ALA A 60 10.19 0.66 -2.74
C ALA A 60 10.52 -0.19 -1.50
N VAL A 61 9.50 -0.44 -0.69
CA VAL A 61 9.55 -1.48 0.34
C VAL A 61 8.30 -2.33 0.22
N LEU A 62 8.40 -3.57 0.68
CA LEU A 62 7.28 -4.49 0.82
C LEU A 62 7.05 -4.73 2.30
N LEU A 63 5.87 -4.38 2.80
CA LEU A 63 5.43 -4.64 4.16
C LEU A 63 4.40 -5.77 4.16
N LYS A 64 4.74 -6.89 4.79
CA LYS A 64 3.86 -8.06 4.91
C LYS A 64 3.33 -8.22 6.33
N ASN A 65 2.11 -8.75 6.45
CA ASN A 65 1.50 -9.15 7.73
C ASN A 65 1.41 -8.01 8.77
N SER A 66 1.23 -6.76 8.31
CA SER A 66 1.08 -5.64 9.25
C SER A 66 -0.22 -5.77 10.05
N ARG A 67 -0.18 -5.39 11.33
CA ARG A 67 -1.30 -5.42 12.29
C ARG A 67 -1.93 -6.81 12.49
N GLY A 68 -1.13 -7.87 12.37
CA GLY A 68 -1.56 -9.26 12.60
C GLY A 68 -2.58 -9.78 11.59
N GLY A 69 -2.79 -9.08 10.47
CA GLY A 69 -3.76 -9.44 9.43
C GLY A 69 -3.10 -10.04 8.18
N ILE A 70 -3.95 -10.64 7.34
CA ILE A 70 -3.59 -11.10 5.99
C ILE A 70 -3.53 -9.86 5.09
N SER A 71 -2.35 -9.24 5.04
CA SER A 71 -2.15 -7.91 4.43
C SER A 71 -0.80 -7.78 3.78
N CYS A 72 -0.76 -6.97 2.72
CA CYS A 72 0.46 -6.54 2.08
C CYS A 72 0.37 -5.06 1.72
N MET A 73 1.49 -4.36 1.83
CA MET A 73 1.61 -2.98 1.39
C MET A 73 2.93 -2.82 0.63
N GLY A 74 2.89 -2.14 -0.52
CA GLY A 74 4.04 -1.78 -1.34
C GLY A 74 4.18 -0.27 -1.42
N PRO A 75 4.88 0.39 -0.47
CA PRO A 75 5.19 1.80 -0.57
C PRO A 75 6.30 2.08 -1.57
N VAL A 76 6.07 3.06 -2.43
CA VAL A 76 6.99 3.50 -3.50
C VAL A 76 7.42 4.94 -3.24
N ALA A 77 8.73 5.23 -3.31
CA ALA A 77 9.27 6.56 -3.13
C ALA A 77 8.88 7.51 -4.29
N VAL A 78 8.43 8.73 -3.96
CA VAL A 78 8.11 9.79 -4.93
C VAL A 78 8.52 11.15 -4.36
N GLY A 79 9.54 11.77 -4.94
CA GLY A 79 10.11 13.02 -4.42
C GLY A 79 10.57 12.85 -2.96
N SER A 80 10.10 13.73 -2.07
CA SER A 80 10.32 13.64 -0.61
C SER A 80 9.39 12.66 0.11
N GLY A 81 8.32 12.23 -0.55
CA GLY A 81 7.24 11.44 0.04
C GLY A 81 7.18 10.02 -0.51
N ARG A 82 5.98 9.43 -0.44
CA ARG A 82 5.71 8.10 -0.97
C ARG A 82 4.26 7.92 -1.40
N VAL A 83 4.02 6.86 -2.16
CA VAL A 83 2.69 6.33 -2.45
C VAL A 83 2.59 4.92 -1.90
N ASP A 84 1.64 4.69 -1.00
CA ASP A 84 1.37 3.40 -0.40
C ASP A 84 0.31 2.67 -1.24
N ILE A 85 0.64 1.48 -1.72
CA ILE A 85 -0.33 0.57 -2.33
C ILE A 85 -0.60 -0.54 -1.31
N GLU A 86 -1.83 -0.67 -0.83
CA GLU A 86 -2.18 -1.66 0.18
C GLU A 86 -3.25 -2.63 -0.31
N ALA A 87 -3.15 -3.88 0.13
CA ALA A 87 -4.19 -4.89 -0.03
C ALA A 87 -4.34 -5.69 1.26
N ARG A 88 -5.58 -5.96 1.66
CA ARG A 88 -5.90 -6.83 2.79
C ARG A 88 -7.14 -7.65 2.51
N THR A 89 -7.21 -8.82 3.13
CA THR A 89 -8.35 -9.72 3.04
C THR A 89 -8.73 -10.25 4.42
N LEU A 90 -9.96 -10.75 4.55
CA LEU A 90 -10.41 -11.50 5.72
C LEU A 90 -10.19 -13.03 5.55
N SER A 91 -9.96 -13.48 4.33
CA SER A 91 -9.71 -14.89 3.99
C SER A 91 -8.71 -14.99 2.84
N GLY A 92 -7.68 -15.84 2.97
CA GLY A 92 -6.63 -16.01 1.97
C GLY A 92 -5.25 -15.97 2.60
N THR A 93 -4.26 -15.54 1.82
CA THR A 93 -2.85 -15.45 2.22
C THR A 93 -2.28 -14.05 1.97
N THR A 94 -1.21 -13.73 2.68
CA THR A 94 -0.52 -12.44 2.53
C THR A 94 0.18 -12.37 1.17
N GLU A 95 0.61 -13.50 0.65
CA GLU A 95 1.21 -13.66 -0.67
C GLU A 95 0.22 -13.30 -1.78
N GLU A 96 -1.05 -13.72 -1.67
CA GLU A 96 -2.11 -13.29 -2.59
C GLU A 96 -2.33 -11.78 -2.54
N MET A 97 -2.29 -11.18 -1.33
CA MET A 97 -2.39 -9.72 -1.19
C MET A 97 -1.19 -9.01 -1.81
N CYS A 98 0.02 -9.54 -1.66
CA CYS A 98 1.20 -8.98 -2.32
C CYS A 98 1.13 -9.10 -3.84
N ALA A 99 0.56 -10.17 -4.37
CA ALA A 99 0.32 -10.29 -5.80
C ALA A 99 -0.67 -9.23 -6.33
N ILE A 100 -1.67 -8.85 -5.52
CA ILE A 100 -2.57 -7.73 -5.84
C ILE A 100 -1.82 -6.39 -5.79
N VAL A 101 -1.03 -6.16 -4.74
CA VAL A 101 -0.20 -4.94 -4.60
C VAL A 101 0.71 -4.77 -5.80
N ASN A 102 1.46 -5.80 -6.18
CA ASN A 102 2.37 -5.75 -7.33
C ASN A 102 1.62 -5.44 -8.64
N LYS A 103 0.45 -6.06 -8.86
CA LYS A 103 -0.36 -5.75 -10.04
C LYS A 103 -0.82 -4.30 -10.06
N ILE A 104 -1.18 -3.72 -8.92
CA ILE A 104 -1.59 -2.31 -8.84
C ILE A 104 -0.36 -1.42 -9.06
N ASP A 105 0.80 -1.78 -8.52
CA ASP A 105 2.06 -1.06 -8.70
C ASP A 105 2.43 -0.90 -10.18
N ASP A 106 2.30 -1.97 -10.97
CA ASP A 106 2.52 -1.94 -12.43
C ASP A 106 1.66 -0.89 -13.15
N PHE A 107 0.50 -0.51 -12.59
CA PHE A 107 -0.33 0.58 -13.12
C PHE A 107 -0.01 1.94 -12.47
N VAL A 108 0.24 1.97 -11.16
CA VAL A 108 0.42 3.22 -10.42
C VAL A 108 1.78 3.84 -10.74
N GLU A 109 2.86 3.08 -10.63
CA GLU A 109 4.22 3.60 -10.64
C GLU A 109 4.63 4.33 -11.95
N PRO A 110 4.21 3.87 -13.15
CA PRO A 110 4.44 4.61 -14.40
C PRO A 110 3.69 5.94 -14.51
N ARG A 111 2.67 6.17 -13.68
CA ARG A 111 1.85 7.40 -13.67
C ARG A 111 2.31 8.39 -12.61
N LEU A 112 3.25 8.00 -11.76
CA LEU A 112 3.79 8.88 -10.73
C LEU A 112 4.68 9.95 -11.38
N PRO A 113 4.72 11.18 -10.84
CA PRO A 113 5.62 12.21 -11.31
C PRO A 113 7.06 11.72 -11.35
N ALA A 114 7.83 12.12 -12.37
CA ALA A 114 9.27 11.86 -12.40
C ALA A 114 9.94 12.48 -11.16
N SER A 115 10.96 11.79 -10.65
CA SER A 115 11.78 12.24 -9.52
C SER A 115 12.58 13.49 -9.86
#